data_AF-X1EC12-F1
#
_entry.id   AF-X1EC12-F1
#
_cell.length_a   1.000
_cell.length_b   1.000
_cell.length_c   1.000
_cell.angle_alpha   90.00
_cell.angle_beta   90.00
_cell.angle_gamma   90.00
#
_symmetry.space_group_name_H-M   'P 1'
#
loop_
_entity.id
_entity.type
_entity.pdbx_description
1 polymer ?
#
loop_
_entity_poly.entity_id
_entity_poly.type
_entity_poly.pdbx_seq_one_letter_code
_entity_poly.pdbx_strand_id
1 'polypeptide(L)'
;FNGNERRAYRPDGSKMDLDYFLKVIEANLQTKESLQEVSNKKIKEVLTGGPEEFADGPPCLQMICKEIQESGTKLKDERDRFLYNYMVFAKKKFSENWEKKVLEAARNYILYDEIWGDGKVEEKIKYWKKDTAGFKCNDLPISSYCARGTCLKRKFG
;
A
#
# COMPACT_ATOMS: atom_id res chain seq x y z
N PHE A 1 31.18 -0.85 -33.39
CA PHE A 1 29.99 -0.15 -32.87
C PHE A 1 30.44 1.26 -32.42
N ASN A 2 30.70 2.19 -33.35
CA ASN A 2 31.36 3.49 -33.06
C ASN A 2 30.56 4.68 -33.64
N GLY A 3 29.23 4.68 -33.51
CA GLY A 3 28.41 5.83 -33.88
C GLY A 3 28.04 6.63 -32.65
N ASN A 4 28.30 7.93 -32.63
CA ASN A 4 27.91 8.85 -31.54
C ASN A 4 26.39 9.16 -31.49
N GLU A 5 25.59 8.50 -32.33
CA GLU A 5 24.17 8.79 -32.51
C GLU A 5 23.30 7.69 -31.89
N ARG A 6 22.32 8.08 -31.07
CA ARG A 6 21.29 7.16 -30.55
C ARG A 6 20.43 6.66 -31.72
N ARG A 7 20.27 5.34 -31.85
CA ARG A 7 19.44 4.71 -32.89
C ARG A 7 18.30 3.92 -32.26
N ALA A 8 17.11 4.05 -32.83
CA ALA A 8 15.97 3.20 -32.49
C ALA A 8 16.04 1.89 -33.30
N TYR A 9 15.63 0.80 -32.67
CA TYR A 9 15.58 -0.53 -33.28
C TYR A 9 14.16 -1.08 -33.21
N ARG A 10 13.76 -1.79 -34.25
CA ARG A 10 12.49 -2.52 -34.29
C ARG A 10 12.60 -3.79 -33.43
N PRO A 11 11.47 -4.44 -33.05
CA PRO A 11 11.49 -5.66 -32.22
C PRO A 11 12.28 -6.82 -32.83
N ASP A 12 12.43 -6.86 -34.15
CA ASP A 12 13.23 -7.83 -34.90
C ASP A 12 14.75 -7.51 -34.89
N GLY A 13 15.17 -6.44 -34.21
CA GLY A 13 16.56 -6.00 -34.12
C GLY A 13 17.05 -5.19 -35.33
N SER A 14 16.20 -4.93 -36.33
CA SER A 14 16.54 -4.07 -37.47
C SER A 14 16.51 -2.60 -37.09
N LYS A 15 17.27 -1.75 -37.82
CA LYS A 15 17.29 -0.31 -37.59
C LYS A 15 15.94 0.30 -37.98
N MET A 16 15.38 1.12 -37.10
CA MET A 16 14.13 1.84 -37.34
C MET A 16 14.42 3.11 -38.14
N ASP A 17 13.63 3.36 -39.17
CA ASP A 17 13.64 4.62 -39.92
C ASP A 17 12.82 5.71 -39.20
N LEU A 18 13.01 6.97 -39.61
CA LEU A 18 12.38 8.12 -38.97
C LEU A 18 10.85 8.12 -39.10
N ASP A 19 10.31 7.74 -40.25
CA ASP A 19 8.86 7.73 -40.48
C ASP A 19 8.17 6.69 -39.60
N TYR A 20 8.77 5.50 -39.49
CA TYR A 20 8.29 4.46 -38.59
C TYR A 20 8.38 4.92 -37.13
N PHE A 21 9.46 5.61 -36.76
CA PHE A 21 9.62 6.16 -35.41
C PHE A 21 8.53 7.20 -35.07
N LEU A 22 8.21 8.11 -36.00
CA LEU A 22 7.13 9.09 -35.82
C LEU A 22 5.76 8.42 -35.68
N LYS A 23 5.47 7.39 -36.49
CA LYS A 23 4.25 6.58 -36.34
C LYS A 23 4.16 5.88 -34.99
N VAL A 24 5.29 5.39 -34.46
CA VAL A 24 5.33 4.81 -33.12
C VAL A 24 5.05 5.88 -32.07
N ILE A 25 5.57 7.10 -32.19
CA ILE A 25 5.25 8.20 -31.28
C ILE A 25 3.74 8.51 -31.32
N GLU A 26 3.18 8.69 -32.51
CA GLU A 26 1.74 8.95 -32.70
C GLU A 26 0.86 7.84 -32.12
N ALA A 27 1.22 6.58 -32.34
CA ALA A 27 0.47 5.44 -31.81
C ALA A 27 0.57 5.31 -30.28
N ASN A 28 1.63 5.83 -29.67
CA ASN A 28 1.86 5.73 -28.22
C ASN A 28 1.59 7.03 -27.46
N LEU A 29 1.22 8.11 -28.16
CA LEU A 29 0.91 9.40 -27.56
C LEU A 29 -0.19 9.23 -26.51
N GLN A 30 0.13 9.60 -25.27
CA GLN A 30 -0.78 9.52 -24.15
C GLN A 30 -1.26 10.92 -23.77
N THR A 31 -2.53 11.04 -23.43
CA THR A 31 -3.07 12.27 -22.83
C THR A 31 -2.85 12.24 -21.32
N LYS A 32 -3.00 13.39 -20.66
CA LYS A 32 -2.96 13.46 -19.20
C LYS A 32 -4.04 12.57 -18.59
N GLU A 33 -5.20 12.53 -19.22
CA GLU A 33 -6.37 11.76 -18.81
C GLU A 33 -6.10 10.25 -18.96
N SER A 34 -5.52 9.80 -20.08
CA SER A 34 -5.20 8.38 -20.29
C SER A 34 -4.13 7.88 -19.31
N LEU A 35 -3.11 8.69 -19.02
CA LEU A 35 -2.12 8.36 -17.99
C LEU A 35 -2.74 8.25 -16.59
N GLN A 36 -3.64 9.18 -16.25
CA GLN A 36 -4.37 9.13 -14.99
C GLN A 36 -5.27 7.89 -14.92
N GLU A 37 -5.93 7.52 -16.01
CA GLU A 37 -6.79 6.34 -16.06
C GLU A 37 -5.99 5.04 -15.87
N VAL A 38 -4.85 4.89 -16.55
CA VAL A 38 -3.96 3.73 -16.37
C VAL A 38 -3.46 3.62 -14.93
N SER A 39 -3.06 4.74 -14.33
CA SER A 39 -2.63 4.78 -12.92
C SER A 39 -3.77 4.42 -11.97
N ASN A 40 -4.96 5.01 -12.17
CA ASN A 40 -6.15 4.76 -11.35
C ASN A 40 -6.63 3.31 -11.48
N LYS A 41 -6.56 2.72 -12.68
CA LYS A 41 -6.96 1.32 -12.92
C LYS A 41 -6.05 0.36 -12.14
N LYS A 42 -4.73 0.53 -12.23
CA LYS A 42 -3.78 -0.26 -11.45
C LYS A 42 -4.00 -0.10 -9.95
N ILE A 43 -4.23 1.13 -9.48
CA ILE A 43 -4.54 1.40 -8.07
C ILE A 43 -5.83 0.69 -7.66
N LYS A 44 -6.89 0.74 -8.48
CA LYS A 44 -8.16 0.05 -8.18
C LYS A 44 -7.98 -1.47 -8.13
N GLU A 45 -7.32 -2.07 -9.11
CA GLU A 45 -7.06 -3.52 -9.17
C GLU A 45 -6.29 -4.00 -7.92
N VAL A 46 -5.28 -3.24 -7.52
CA VAL A 46 -4.48 -3.50 -6.32
C VAL A 46 -5.36 -3.38 -5.06
N LEU A 47 -6.15 -2.31 -4.95
CA LEU A 47 -6.99 -2.01 -3.78
C LEU A 47 -8.33 -2.78 -3.72
N THR A 48 -8.66 -3.61 -4.71
CA THR A 48 -9.82 -4.50 -4.66
C THR A 48 -9.47 -5.84 -4.00
N GLY A 49 -10.37 -6.39 -3.17
CA GLY A 49 -10.24 -7.74 -2.60
C GLY A 49 -9.55 -7.84 -1.24
N GLY A 50 -9.16 -6.73 -0.62
CA GLY A 50 -8.71 -6.73 0.79
C GLY A 50 -9.90 -6.73 1.78
N PRO A 51 -9.64 -6.86 3.10
CA PRO A 51 -10.70 -6.88 4.11
C PRO A 51 -11.63 -5.68 4.01
N GLU A 52 -12.95 -5.91 4.05
CA GLU A 52 -13.98 -4.87 3.89
C GLU A 52 -13.87 -3.75 4.93
N GLU A 53 -13.30 -4.05 6.10
CA GLU A 53 -13.04 -3.05 7.13
C GLU A 53 -12.20 -1.88 6.60
N PHE A 54 -11.36 -2.08 5.58
CA PHE A 54 -10.51 -1.03 5.02
C PHE A 54 -11.07 -0.35 3.77
N ALA A 55 -12.32 -0.61 3.36
CA ALA A 55 -12.91 0.03 2.18
C ALA A 55 -12.77 1.57 2.21
N ASP A 56 -13.02 2.17 3.38
CA ASP A 56 -12.84 3.61 3.66
C ASP A 56 -11.57 3.91 4.48
N GLY A 57 -10.71 2.91 4.70
CA GLY A 57 -9.51 3.00 5.52
C GLY A 57 -8.22 3.20 4.71
N PRO A 58 -7.05 3.27 5.36
CA PRO A 58 -5.78 3.46 4.67
C PRO A 58 -5.51 2.33 3.65
N PRO A 59 -5.21 2.66 2.38
CA PRO A 59 -4.94 1.66 1.35
C PRO A 59 -3.72 0.79 1.67
N CYS A 60 -2.71 1.33 2.36
CA CYS A 60 -1.54 0.58 2.79
C CYS A 60 -1.89 -0.56 3.75
N LEU A 61 -2.76 -0.31 4.74
CA LEU A 61 -3.21 -1.36 5.66
C LEU A 61 -4.06 -2.41 4.95
N GLN A 62 -4.94 -1.97 4.04
CA GLN A 62 -5.73 -2.88 3.21
C GLN A 62 -4.84 -3.85 2.42
N MET A 63 -3.78 -3.34 1.80
CA MET A 63 -2.84 -4.13 1.01
C MET A 63 -2.06 -5.13 1.86
N ILE A 64 -1.50 -4.68 2.98
CA ILE A 64 -0.75 -5.57 3.89
C ILE A 64 -1.65 -6.70 4.39
N CYS A 65 -2.87 -6.39 4.81
CA CYS A 65 -3.80 -7.39 5.32
C CYS A 65 -4.25 -8.37 4.22
N LYS A 66 -4.49 -7.87 3.00
CA LYS A 66 -4.78 -8.70 1.83
C LYS A 66 -3.63 -9.67 1.53
N GLU A 67 -2.40 -9.18 1.47
CA GLU A 67 -1.22 -10.00 1.19
C GLU A 67 -0.99 -11.08 2.25
N ILE A 68 -1.24 -10.78 3.52
CA ILE A 68 -1.18 -11.76 4.62
C ILE A 68 -2.29 -12.81 4.47
N GLN A 69 -3.51 -12.41 4.08
CA GLN A 69 -4.61 -13.35 3.85
C GLN A 69 -4.37 -14.26 2.64
N GLU A 70 -3.81 -13.73 1.55
CA GLU A 70 -3.53 -14.49 0.33
C GLU A 70 -2.32 -15.42 0.51
N SER A 71 -1.26 -14.96 1.17
CA SER A 71 -0.05 -15.76 1.40
C SER A 71 -0.17 -16.72 2.60
N GLY A 72 -1.10 -16.46 3.53
CA GLY A 72 -1.18 -17.14 4.82
C GLY A 72 -0.02 -16.85 5.77
N THR A 73 0.94 -16.01 5.38
CA THR A 73 2.12 -15.70 6.17
C THR A 73 1.92 -14.41 6.95
N LYS A 74 1.83 -14.53 8.28
CA LYS A 74 1.67 -13.39 9.17
C LYS A 74 2.96 -12.57 9.26
N LEU A 75 2.80 -11.30 9.63
CA LEU A 75 3.87 -10.33 9.72
C LEU A 75 4.86 -10.69 10.84
N LYS A 76 6.11 -10.97 10.46
CA LYS A 76 7.21 -11.29 11.39
C LYS A 76 8.03 -10.07 11.79
N ASP A 77 8.21 -9.11 10.90
CA ASP A 77 9.03 -7.91 11.13
C ASP A 77 8.17 -6.65 11.11
N GLU A 78 8.66 -5.54 11.67
CA GLU A 78 7.97 -4.24 11.66
C GLU A 78 6.53 -4.26 12.24
N ARG A 79 6.27 -5.22 13.14
CA ARG A 79 4.99 -5.46 13.80
C ARG A 79 4.45 -4.25 14.55
N ASP A 80 5.32 -3.57 15.29
CA ASP A 80 4.97 -2.35 16.03
C ASP A 80 4.47 -1.26 15.10
N ARG A 81 5.10 -1.14 13.93
CA ARG A 81 4.81 -0.11 12.95
C ARG A 81 3.48 -0.33 12.25
N PHE A 82 3.23 -1.57 11.86
CA PHE A 82 1.93 -2.00 11.36
C PHE A 82 0.84 -1.75 12.41
N LEU A 83 1.04 -2.24 13.63
CA LEU A 83 0.05 -2.17 14.69
C LEU A 83 -0.26 -0.73 15.12
N TYR A 84 0.75 0.14 15.17
CA TYR A 84 0.56 1.57 15.44
C TYR A 84 -0.34 2.23 14.40
N ASN A 85 -0.10 1.98 13.11
CA ASN A 85 -0.93 2.55 12.05
C ASN A 85 -2.33 1.94 12.06
N TYR A 86 -2.46 0.63 12.31
CA TYR A 86 -3.78 0.01 12.50
C TYR A 86 -4.52 0.65 13.68
N MET A 87 -3.85 0.93 14.80
CA MET A 87 -4.46 1.62 15.95
C MET A 87 -4.99 3.00 15.58
N VAL A 88 -4.23 3.81 14.83
CA VAL A 88 -4.69 5.14 14.38
C VAL A 88 -5.96 5.01 13.54
N PHE A 89 -5.99 4.04 12.62
CA PHE A 89 -7.18 3.73 11.84
C PHE A 89 -8.36 3.28 12.71
N ALA A 90 -8.12 2.36 13.65
CA ALA A 90 -9.14 1.83 14.55
C ALA A 90 -9.73 2.93 15.44
N LYS A 91 -8.93 3.86 15.95
CA LYS A 91 -9.44 5.02 16.69
C LYS A 91 -10.36 5.91 15.85
N LYS A 92 -10.07 6.08 14.55
CA LYS A 92 -10.89 6.90 13.64
C LYS A 92 -12.20 6.20 13.26
N LYS A 93 -12.17 4.89 12.97
CA LYS A 93 -13.34 4.13 12.46
C LYS A 93 -14.18 3.48 13.57
N PHE A 94 -13.52 3.01 14.62
CA PHE A 94 -14.05 2.16 15.68
C PHE A 94 -13.83 2.80 17.05
N SER A 95 -14.13 4.10 17.19
CA SER A 95 -13.76 4.91 18.35
C SER A 95 -14.16 4.31 19.71
N GLU A 96 -15.29 3.61 19.79
CA GLU A 96 -15.79 3.01 21.03
C GLU A 96 -15.07 1.69 21.41
N ASN A 97 -14.57 0.94 20.43
CA ASN A 97 -14.01 -0.41 20.65
C ASN A 97 -12.67 -0.65 19.94
N TRP A 98 -11.93 0.41 19.66
CA TRP A 98 -10.67 0.37 18.92
C TRP A 98 -9.65 -0.57 19.57
N GLU A 99 -9.62 -0.66 20.90
CA GLU A 99 -8.72 -1.52 21.67
C GLU A 99 -8.92 -3.00 21.30
N LYS A 100 -10.18 -3.42 21.27
CA LYS A 100 -10.57 -4.78 20.88
C LYS A 100 -10.18 -5.04 19.42
N LYS A 101 -10.37 -4.05 18.54
CA LYS A 101 -9.99 -4.17 17.12
C LYS A 101 -8.49 -4.28 16.91
N VAL A 102 -7.70 -3.52 17.67
CA VAL A 102 -6.23 -3.63 17.63
C VAL A 102 -5.76 -5.01 18.10
N LEU A 103 -6.37 -5.56 19.15
CA LEU A 103 -6.04 -6.90 19.63
C LEU A 103 -6.43 -7.99 18.61
N GLU A 104 -7.63 -7.90 18.03
CA GLU A 104 -8.09 -8.79 16.95
C GLU A 104 -7.14 -8.73 15.74
N ALA A 105 -6.75 -7.53 15.33
CA ALA A 105 -5.83 -7.33 14.22
C ALA A 105 -4.44 -7.90 14.50
N ALA A 106 -3.91 -7.74 15.71
CA ALA A 106 -2.64 -8.34 16.09
C ALA A 106 -2.70 -9.86 15.95
N ARG A 107 -3.74 -10.51 16.49
CA ARG A 107 -3.92 -11.96 16.38
C ARG A 107 -4.07 -12.43 14.94
N ASN A 108 -4.73 -11.66 14.08
CA ASN A 108 -4.97 -12.04 12.69
C ASN A 108 -3.75 -11.83 11.79
N TYR A 109 -3.01 -10.74 11.97
CA TYR A 109 -2.01 -10.29 11.00
C TYR A 109 -0.57 -10.37 11.50
N ILE A 110 -0.32 -10.49 12.80
CA ILE A 110 1.03 -10.55 13.37
C ILE A 110 1.40 -12.00 13.73
N LEU A 111 2.60 -12.41 13.38
CA LEU A 111 3.17 -13.68 13.83
C LEU A 111 3.60 -13.54 15.29
N TYR A 112 2.91 -14.25 16.19
CA TYR A 112 3.26 -14.25 17.61
C TYR A 112 4.55 -15.06 17.86
N ASP A 113 5.32 -14.62 18.85
CA ASP A 113 6.55 -15.25 19.31
C ASP A 113 6.72 -15.04 20.82
N GLU A 114 7.91 -15.30 21.36
CA GLU A 114 8.20 -15.14 22.80
C GLU A 114 8.03 -13.70 23.30
N ILE A 115 8.14 -12.70 22.41
CA ILE A 115 8.03 -11.28 22.73
C ILE A 115 6.65 -10.74 22.34
N TRP A 116 6.16 -11.15 21.16
CA TRP A 116 4.89 -10.71 20.59
C TRP A 116 3.78 -11.69 20.94
N GLY A 117 2.99 -11.31 21.95
CA GLY A 117 1.72 -11.94 22.29
C GLY A 117 0.70 -10.91 22.77
N ASP A 118 -0.45 -11.38 23.23
CA ASP A 118 -1.54 -10.51 23.67
C ASP A 118 -1.11 -9.53 24.76
N GLY A 119 -0.31 -9.96 25.74
CA GLY A 119 0.20 -9.09 26.80
C GLY A 119 1.03 -7.91 26.27
N LYS A 120 1.83 -8.13 25.21
CA LYS A 120 2.60 -7.06 24.57
C LYS A 120 1.71 -6.08 23.83
N VAL A 121 0.69 -6.59 23.15
CA VAL A 121 -0.30 -5.78 22.44
C VAL A 121 -1.11 -4.93 23.43
N GLU A 122 -1.52 -5.50 24.56
CA GLU A 122 -2.23 -4.78 25.63
C GLU A 122 -1.36 -3.69 26.27
N GLU A 123 -0.07 -3.93 26.48
CA GLU A 123 0.89 -2.91 26.93
C GLU A 123 0.92 -1.71 25.96
N LYS A 124 0.98 -2.00 24.65
CA LYS A 124 0.95 -0.96 23.60
C LYS A 124 -0.37 -0.20 23.57
N ILE A 125 -1.50 -0.91 23.67
CA ILE A 125 -2.84 -0.31 23.75
C ILE A 125 -2.91 0.67 24.94
N LYS A 126 -2.41 0.29 26.12
CA LYS A 126 -2.36 1.18 27.29
C LYS A 126 -1.57 2.45 27.01
N TYR A 127 -0.42 2.35 26.35
CA TYR A 127 0.39 3.53 25.97
C TYR A 127 -0.34 4.43 24.96
N TRP A 128 -1.10 3.84 24.04
CA TRP A 128 -1.87 4.55 23.02
C TRP A 128 -3.21 5.10 23.48
N LYS A 129 -3.60 4.98 24.75
CA LYS A 129 -4.79 5.66 25.28
C LYS A 129 -4.70 7.18 25.22
N LYS A 130 -3.47 7.72 25.24
CA LYS A 130 -3.19 9.15 25.09
C LYS A 130 -3.39 9.61 23.64
N ASP A 131 -3.38 10.92 23.44
CA ASP A 131 -3.40 11.51 22.10
C ASP A 131 -2.19 11.04 21.28
N THR A 132 -2.46 10.70 20.02
CA THR A 132 -1.49 10.08 19.10
C THR A 132 -1.36 10.94 17.85
N ALA A 133 -0.13 11.16 17.38
CA ALA A 133 0.24 12.10 16.30
C ALA A 133 -0.19 11.71 14.87
N GLY A 134 -1.17 10.81 14.71
CA GLY A 134 -1.68 10.34 13.42
C GLY A 134 -0.84 9.22 12.79
N PHE A 135 -1.12 8.92 11.52
CA PHE A 135 -0.46 7.83 10.78
C PHE A 135 1.02 8.12 10.57
N LYS A 136 1.84 7.07 10.58
CA LYS A 136 3.27 7.19 10.30
C LYS A 136 3.64 6.33 9.10
N CYS A 137 3.73 6.98 7.94
CA CYS A 137 3.74 6.33 6.63
C CYS A 137 5.14 6.12 6.02
N ASN A 138 6.20 6.66 6.60
CA ASN A 138 7.54 6.66 5.98
C ASN A 138 8.36 5.39 6.30
N ASP A 139 7.93 4.63 7.30
CA ASP A 139 8.64 3.44 7.76
C ASP A 139 8.00 2.16 7.20
N LEU A 140 8.79 1.09 7.07
CA LEU A 140 8.30 -0.23 6.71
C LEU A 140 7.33 -0.78 7.78
N PRO A 141 6.35 -1.64 7.41
CA PRO A 141 6.03 -2.05 6.04
C PRO A 141 5.16 -1.01 5.31
N ILE A 142 4.73 0.06 5.99
CA ILE A 142 3.71 1.00 5.48
C ILE A 142 4.17 1.74 4.23
N SER A 143 5.44 2.16 4.19
CA SER A 143 5.99 2.92 3.07
C SER A 143 5.93 2.17 1.73
N SER A 144 6.10 0.84 1.75
CA SER A 144 6.04 -0.02 0.56
C SER A 144 4.67 -0.03 -0.13
N TYR A 145 3.60 0.21 0.62
CA TYR A 145 2.21 0.14 0.13
C TYR A 145 1.49 1.49 0.22
N CYS A 146 2.22 2.59 0.46
CA CYS A 146 1.64 3.89 0.71
C CYS A 146 1.08 4.53 -0.58
N ALA A 147 -0.24 4.58 -0.71
CA ALA A 147 -0.93 5.32 -1.76
C ALA A 147 -1.50 6.65 -1.21
N ARG A 148 -0.62 7.61 -0.88
CA ARG A 148 -0.99 8.86 -0.17
C ARG A 148 -2.14 9.63 -0.81
N GLY A 149 -2.14 9.79 -2.14
CA GLY A 149 -3.18 10.54 -2.85
C GLY A 149 -4.58 9.92 -2.73
N THR A 150 -4.66 8.59 -2.65
CA THR A 150 -5.92 7.86 -2.40
C THR A 150 -6.26 7.85 -0.92
N CYS A 151 -5.26 7.66 -0.05
CA CYS A 151 -5.41 7.63 1.41
C CYS A 151 -6.10 8.90 1.92
N LEU A 152 -5.61 10.08 1.52
CA LEU A 152 -6.15 11.37 1.95
C LEU A 152 -7.60 11.63 1.48
N LYS A 153 -8.07 10.91 0.47
CA LYS A 153 -9.46 11.00 -0.04
C LYS A 153 -10.41 10.04 0.68
N ARG A 154 -9.90 9.06 1.40
CA ARG A 154 -10.70 8.08 2.16
C ARG A 154 -11.03 8.63 3.55
N LYS A 155 -12.23 8.33 4.06
CA LYS A 155 -12.76 8.88 5.31
C LYS A 155 -11.86 8.63 6.52
N PHE A 156 -11.21 7.46 6.58
CA PHE A 156 -10.37 7.05 7.70
C PHE A 156 -8.89 6.88 7.31
N GLY A 157 -8.49 7.45 6.17
CA GLY A 157 -7.10 7.50 5.70
C GLY A 157 -6.27 8.63 6.31
#